data_AF-A0A2T7NLQ8-F1
#
_entry.id   AF-A0A2T7NLQ8-F1
#
_cell.length_a   1.000
_cell.length_b   1.000
_cell.length_c   1.000
_cell.angle_alpha   90.00
_cell.angle_beta   90.00
_cell.angle_gamma   90.00
#
_symmetry.space_group_name_H-M   'P 1'
#
loop_
_entity.id
_entity.type
_entity.pdbx_description
1 polymer ?
#
loop_
_entity_poly.entity_id
_entity_poly.type
_entity_poly.pdbx_seq_one_letter_code
_entity_poly.pdbx_strand_id
1 'polypeptide(L)'
;MRLLHRYDFEFWAWPVDFRWNEGSEGYLAIHTFGRRMVYPGATSLMQMLLGNMLNQGRAQLIEQKHGYRAKLLAEDNNEIDTMFLDRRGSAGVNGKTLVICFEGNAGFYEMGSSGTAIDCGFSVLGWNHPGFAGSTGVPFPDAEQKAVDVVMQYAINKLDFSPENIVLFAWSIGGYSASWAAMSYPEVKYVILDATFDDIVPLAVKTMPQSWSPLVKSALRNYMNLNVSEQLIKYPGPVKLIRRLKDEVISALNPNSMMPVLSTNRGNFLLIQLLKYRYPMIVDNSTVPLLEQWLAASRGDQGQQFIQPEKNAMTLFLAKKYLEDFDSSHCTPLPPEYFRQPWSPGDD
;
A
#
# COMPACT_ATOMS: atom_id res chain seq x y z
N MET A 1 18.31 20.37 -36.93
CA MET A 1 17.28 20.60 -35.88
C MET A 1 16.17 21.47 -36.46
N ARG A 2 14.96 20.92 -36.62
CA ARG A 2 13.65 21.58 -36.58
C ARG A 2 12.64 20.70 -37.32
N LEU A 3 11.81 19.97 -36.55
CA LEU A 3 10.43 19.58 -36.85
C LEU A 3 9.90 18.58 -35.77
N LEU A 4 10.09 18.93 -34.48
CA LEU A 4 9.46 18.20 -33.35
C LEU A 4 8.36 19.02 -32.64
N HIS A 5 7.98 20.20 -33.14
CA HIS A 5 6.90 21.03 -32.57
C HIS A 5 5.50 20.71 -33.10
N ARG A 6 5.13 19.44 -33.30
CA ARG A 6 3.77 19.09 -33.76
C ARG A 6 3.02 18.05 -32.92
N TYR A 7 3.51 17.72 -31.72
CA TYR A 7 2.77 16.83 -30.81
C TYR A 7 2.77 17.30 -29.35
N ASP A 8 2.86 18.61 -29.11
CA ASP A 8 2.51 19.18 -27.80
C ASP A 8 1.01 19.49 -27.82
N PHE A 9 0.21 18.59 -27.25
CA PHE A 9 -1.18 18.88 -26.93
C PHE A 9 -1.23 19.58 -25.57
N GLU A 10 -1.13 20.91 -25.58
CA GLU A 10 -1.57 21.73 -24.45
C GLU A 10 -3.10 21.73 -24.42
N PHE A 11 -3.68 20.86 -23.58
CA PHE A 11 -5.11 20.83 -23.31
C PHE A 11 -5.49 22.05 -22.45
N TRP A 12 -6.02 23.11 -23.07
CA TRP A 12 -6.51 24.29 -22.34
C TRP A 12 -8.06 24.33 -22.19
N ALA A 13 -8.81 23.50 -22.92
CA ALA A 13 -10.22 23.15 -22.66
C ALA A 13 -10.70 22.02 -23.60
N TRP A 14 -11.75 21.28 -23.21
CA TRP A 14 -12.37 20.23 -24.03
C TRP A 14 -13.42 20.81 -25.00
N PRO A 15 -13.58 20.28 -26.24
CA PRO A 15 -14.62 20.72 -27.16
C PRO A 15 -16.03 20.51 -26.58
N VAL A 16 -16.84 21.57 -26.62
CA VAL A 16 -18.12 21.67 -25.89
C VAL A 16 -19.25 20.78 -26.44
N ASP A 17 -19.03 20.05 -27.53
CA ASP A 17 -20.08 19.30 -28.26
C ASP A 17 -19.87 17.79 -28.33
N PHE A 18 -19.04 17.20 -27.48
CA PHE A 18 -18.82 15.75 -27.50
C PHE A 18 -19.82 15.01 -26.58
N ARG A 19 -20.67 14.14 -27.14
CA ARG A 19 -21.61 13.28 -26.39
C ARG A 19 -21.13 11.82 -26.39
N TRP A 20 -21.09 11.17 -25.22
CA TRP A 20 -20.63 9.78 -25.02
C TRP A 20 -21.74 8.91 -24.38
N ASN A 21 -21.59 7.57 -24.51
CA ASN A 21 -22.50 6.56 -23.93
C ASN A 21 -21.92 5.99 -22.61
N GLU A 22 -22.79 5.72 -21.62
CA GLU A 22 -22.48 5.48 -20.18
C GLU A 22 -21.60 4.26 -19.81
N GLY A 23 -21.13 3.44 -20.76
CA GLY A 23 -20.18 2.34 -20.49
C GLY A 23 -18.73 2.64 -20.89
N SER A 24 -18.56 3.46 -21.93
CA SER A 24 -17.25 3.78 -22.51
C SER A 24 -16.47 4.84 -21.73
N GLU A 25 -17.17 5.70 -20.98
CA GLU A 25 -16.56 6.85 -20.29
C GLU A 25 -15.60 6.42 -19.18
N GLY A 26 -16.02 5.49 -18.31
CA GLY A 26 -15.17 4.99 -17.24
C GLY A 26 -13.98 4.21 -17.77
N TYR A 27 -14.18 3.41 -18.84
CA TYR A 27 -13.10 2.68 -19.50
C TYR A 27 -12.06 3.66 -20.06
N LEU A 28 -12.49 4.63 -20.87
CA LEU A 28 -11.60 5.63 -21.48
C LEU A 28 -10.89 6.47 -20.41
N ALA A 29 -11.62 6.92 -19.38
CA ALA A 29 -11.05 7.71 -18.29
C ALA A 29 -9.90 6.97 -17.61
N ILE A 30 -10.10 5.70 -17.26
CA ILE A 30 -9.08 4.89 -16.58
C ILE A 30 -7.91 4.56 -17.51
N HIS A 31 -8.18 4.18 -18.76
CA HIS A 31 -7.14 3.75 -19.71
C HIS A 31 -6.30 4.90 -20.28
N THR A 32 -6.75 6.15 -20.14
CA THR A 32 -6.02 7.33 -20.61
C THR A 32 -5.37 8.11 -19.47
N PHE A 33 -6.13 8.57 -18.48
CA PHE A 33 -5.64 9.50 -17.46
C PHE A 33 -5.71 8.93 -16.03
N GLY A 34 -6.81 8.28 -15.68
CA GLY A 34 -7.08 7.80 -14.33
C GLY A 34 -5.98 6.86 -13.81
N ARG A 35 -5.55 5.87 -14.60
CA ARG A 35 -4.45 4.98 -14.21
C ARG A 35 -3.14 5.75 -13.93
N ARG A 36 -2.83 6.79 -14.71
CA ARG A 36 -1.60 7.58 -14.55
C ARG A 36 -1.63 8.41 -13.27
N MET A 37 -2.81 8.78 -12.79
CA MET A 37 -2.98 9.43 -11.48
C MET A 37 -2.89 8.43 -10.33
N VAL A 38 -3.43 7.22 -10.52
CA VAL A 38 -3.35 6.16 -9.50
C VAL A 38 -1.92 5.66 -9.34
N TYR A 39 -1.20 5.45 -10.45
CA TYR A 39 0.19 4.97 -10.51
C TYR A 39 1.10 5.93 -11.33
N PRO A 40 1.45 7.11 -10.79
CA PRO A 40 2.31 8.06 -11.47
C PRO A 40 3.72 7.53 -11.73
N GLY A 41 4.22 6.59 -10.92
CA GLY A 41 5.53 5.95 -11.13
C GLY A 41 5.66 5.17 -12.44
N ALA A 42 4.56 4.70 -13.03
CA ALA A 42 4.55 4.06 -14.35
C ALA A 42 4.62 5.05 -15.52
N THR A 43 4.52 6.37 -15.27
CA THR A 43 4.54 7.36 -16.35
C THR A 43 5.96 7.60 -16.86
N SER A 44 6.12 7.75 -18.18
CA SER A 44 7.43 8.01 -18.79
C SER A 44 8.10 9.28 -18.25
N LEU A 45 7.31 10.31 -17.91
CA LEU A 45 7.83 11.55 -17.31
C LEU A 45 8.44 11.29 -15.94
N MET A 46 7.72 10.60 -15.05
CA MET A 46 8.23 10.28 -13.71
C MET A 46 9.48 9.40 -13.78
N GLN A 47 9.46 8.38 -14.64
CA GLN A 47 10.60 7.49 -14.82
C GLN A 47 11.83 8.21 -15.40
N MET A 48 11.63 9.17 -16.32
CA MET A 48 12.71 10.01 -16.81
C MET A 48 13.32 10.88 -15.71
N LEU A 49 12.48 11.50 -14.86
CA LEU A 49 12.93 12.34 -13.75
C LEU A 49 13.70 11.55 -12.68
N LEU A 50 13.24 10.34 -12.37
CA LEU A 50 13.82 9.49 -11.33
C LEU A 50 14.93 8.56 -11.84
N GLY A 51 15.12 8.41 -13.15
CA GLY A 51 15.97 7.37 -13.74
C GLY A 51 17.41 7.34 -13.20
N ASN A 52 18.04 8.49 -13.00
CA ASN A 52 19.39 8.57 -12.41
C ASN A 52 19.40 8.09 -10.95
N MET A 53 18.40 8.49 -10.16
CA MET A 53 18.27 8.08 -8.76
C MET A 53 18.01 6.58 -8.65
N LEU A 54 17.14 6.02 -9.51
CA LEU A 54 16.87 4.59 -9.57
C LEU A 54 18.11 3.79 -9.96
N ASN A 55 18.88 4.25 -10.96
CA ASN A 55 20.12 3.58 -11.35
C ASN A 55 21.16 3.60 -10.23
N GLN A 56 21.29 4.72 -9.52
CA GLN A 56 22.19 4.82 -8.37
C GLN A 56 21.73 3.92 -7.21
N GLY A 57 20.45 3.95 -6.84
CA GLY A 57 19.90 3.08 -5.79
C GLY A 57 20.09 1.60 -6.11
N ARG A 58 19.84 1.20 -7.36
CA ARG A 58 20.08 -0.17 -7.82
C ARG A 58 21.55 -0.56 -7.73
N ALA A 59 22.46 0.32 -8.16
CA ALA A 59 23.90 0.07 -8.07
C ALA A 59 24.34 -0.09 -6.61
N GLN A 60 23.85 0.75 -5.69
CA GLN A 60 24.14 0.62 -4.25
C GLN A 60 23.66 -0.72 -3.68
N LEU A 61 22.46 -1.16 -4.05
CA LEU A 61 21.92 -2.46 -3.60
C LEU A 61 22.80 -3.63 -4.10
N ILE A 62 23.26 -3.59 -5.34
CA ILE A 62 24.11 -4.64 -5.92
C ILE A 62 25.52 -4.60 -5.32
N GLU A 63 26.18 -3.45 -5.39
CA GLU A 63 27.61 -3.32 -5.08
C GLU A 63 27.88 -3.30 -3.58
N GLN A 64 27.02 -2.66 -2.79
CA GLN A 64 27.25 -2.44 -1.36
C GLN A 64 26.46 -3.38 -0.46
N LYS A 65 25.33 -3.92 -0.95
CA LYS A 65 24.48 -4.84 -0.19
C LYS A 65 24.45 -6.25 -0.78
N HIS A 66 25.27 -6.53 -1.80
CA HIS A 66 25.38 -7.82 -2.48
C HIS A 66 24.04 -8.33 -3.03
N GLY A 67 23.23 -7.40 -3.53
CA GLY A 67 21.91 -7.72 -4.06
C GLY A 67 21.94 -8.48 -5.36
N TYR A 68 20.99 -9.40 -5.50
CA TYR A 68 20.76 -10.20 -6.68
C TYR A 68 19.51 -9.70 -7.41
N ARG A 69 19.69 -9.18 -8.62
CA ARG A 69 18.60 -8.71 -9.47
C ARG A 69 18.08 -9.84 -10.35
N ALA A 70 16.77 -9.97 -10.48
CA ALA A 70 16.14 -10.92 -11.39
C ALA A 70 14.95 -10.30 -12.14
N LYS A 71 14.70 -10.82 -13.35
CA LYS A 71 13.50 -10.58 -14.13
C LYS A 71 12.60 -11.80 -14.05
N LEU A 72 11.43 -11.63 -13.46
CA LEU A 72 10.44 -12.69 -13.30
C LEU A 72 9.39 -12.57 -14.40
N LEU A 73 9.04 -13.67 -15.06
CA LEU A 73 7.99 -13.67 -16.09
C LEU A 73 6.64 -14.03 -15.45
N ALA A 74 5.74 -13.06 -15.36
CA ALA A 74 4.38 -13.25 -14.88
C ALA A 74 3.50 -13.94 -15.93
N GLU A 75 2.34 -14.46 -15.49
CA GLU A 75 1.39 -15.19 -16.33
C GLU A 75 0.90 -14.38 -17.55
N ASP A 76 0.75 -13.07 -17.41
CA ASP A 76 0.35 -12.16 -18.49
C ASP A 76 1.50 -11.76 -19.43
N ASN A 77 2.65 -12.44 -19.32
CA ASN A 77 3.90 -12.17 -20.03
C ASN A 77 4.57 -10.84 -19.66
N ASN A 78 4.15 -10.19 -18.57
CA ASN A 78 4.91 -9.07 -18.04
C ASN A 78 6.16 -9.56 -17.33
N GLU A 79 7.27 -8.88 -17.59
CA GLU A 79 8.51 -9.10 -16.89
C GLU A 79 8.60 -8.17 -15.67
N ILE A 80 8.64 -8.74 -14.48
CA ILE A 80 8.71 -8.02 -13.20
C ILE A 80 10.15 -7.94 -12.72
N ASP A 81 10.62 -6.72 -12.49
CA ASP A 81 11.97 -6.43 -12.02
C ASP A 81 12.05 -6.53 -10.50
N THR A 82 13.02 -7.30 -10.00
CA THR A 82 13.16 -7.62 -8.58
C THR A 82 14.59 -7.48 -8.10
N MET A 83 14.75 -7.25 -6.81
CA MET A 83 16.02 -7.19 -6.10
C MET A 83 15.94 -7.99 -4.81
N PHE A 84 16.74 -9.03 -4.71
CA PHE A 84 16.85 -9.87 -3.52
C PHE A 84 18.14 -9.57 -2.75
N LEU A 85 18.01 -9.40 -1.43
CA LEU A 85 19.12 -9.27 -0.49
C LEU A 85 19.08 -10.45 0.47
N ASP A 86 20.01 -11.39 0.32
CA ASP A 86 20.09 -12.55 1.22
C ASP A 86 20.87 -12.20 2.49
N ARG A 87 20.21 -12.33 3.64
CA ARG A 87 20.81 -12.11 4.96
C ARG A 87 20.95 -13.39 5.78
N ARG A 88 20.63 -14.57 5.24
CA ARG A 88 20.76 -15.85 5.96
C ARG A 88 22.20 -16.14 6.42
N GLY A 89 23.20 -15.63 5.69
CA GLY A 89 24.63 -15.73 6.06
C GLY A 89 25.13 -14.63 7.01
N SER A 90 24.27 -13.69 7.41
CA SER A 90 24.66 -12.61 8.34
C SER A 90 24.60 -13.07 9.81
N ALA A 91 25.28 -12.36 10.71
CA ALA A 91 25.33 -12.73 12.14
C ALA A 91 23.97 -12.63 12.89
N GLY A 92 22.99 -11.90 12.33
CA GLY A 92 21.68 -11.69 12.95
C GLY A 92 20.66 -12.78 12.64
N VAL A 93 19.71 -13.01 13.56
CA VAL A 93 18.66 -14.03 13.41
C VAL A 93 17.59 -13.67 12.36
N ASN A 94 17.41 -12.38 12.08
CA ASN A 94 16.37 -11.86 11.18
C ASN A 94 16.56 -12.30 9.73
N GLY A 95 17.78 -12.64 9.31
CA GLY A 95 18.07 -13.04 7.94
C GLY A 95 17.33 -14.30 7.47
N LYS A 96 16.84 -15.13 8.39
CA LYS A 96 16.02 -16.31 8.07
C LYS A 96 14.58 -15.97 7.67
N THR A 97 14.13 -14.75 7.94
CA THR A 97 12.82 -14.25 7.54
C THR A 97 13.01 -13.34 6.32
N LEU A 98 12.19 -13.56 5.29
CA LEU A 98 12.12 -12.73 4.10
C LEU A 98 11.05 -11.67 4.30
N VAL A 99 11.38 -10.40 4.04
CA VAL A 99 10.40 -9.32 3.92
C VAL A 99 10.22 -9.03 2.43
N ILE A 100 9.01 -9.21 1.92
CA ILE A 100 8.62 -8.77 0.58
C ILE A 100 8.02 -7.36 0.72
N CYS A 101 8.62 -6.40 0.02
CA CYS A 101 8.26 -4.99 0.13
C CYS A 101 7.34 -4.58 -1.03
N PHE A 102 6.15 -4.07 -0.68
CA PHE A 102 5.11 -3.62 -1.58
C PHE A 102 5.06 -2.09 -1.56
N GLU A 103 5.63 -1.47 -2.58
CA GLU A 103 5.89 -0.03 -2.61
C GLU A 103 4.64 0.82 -2.91
N GLY A 104 4.79 2.13 -2.74
CA GLY A 104 3.76 3.12 -3.04
C GLY A 104 3.60 3.40 -4.54
N ASN A 105 2.63 4.24 -4.90
CA ASN A 105 2.28 4.51 -6.30
C ASN A 105 3.29 5.34 -7.13
N ALA A 106 4.30 5.86 -6.45
CA ALA A 106 5.52 6.44 -7.02
C ALA A 106 6.77 5.88 -6.30
N GLY A 107 6.61 4.78 -5.56
CA GLY A 107 7.68 4.08 -4.87
C GLY A 107 8.31 3.04 -5.78
N PHE A 108 9.57 2.75 -5.52
CA PHE A 108 10.37 1.76 -6.23
C PHE A 108 11.21 1.01 -5.21
N TYR A 109 11.55 -0.25 -5.47
CA TYR A 109 12.40 -0.99 -4.54
C TYR A 109 13.78 -0.33 -4.34
N GLU A 110 14.25 0.42 -5.35
CA GLU A 110 15.48 1.19 -5.29
C GLU A 110 15.43 2.35 -4.28
N MET A 111 14.24 2.86 -4.00
CA MET A 111 14.01 4.07 -3.21
C MET A 111 12.61 4.05 -2.59
N GLY A 112 12.44 3.26 -1.55
CA GLY A 112 11.15 3.06 -0.92
C GLY A 112 11.22 2.43 0.46
N SER A 113 10.11 1.80 0.84
CA SER A 113 9.91 1.12 2.12
C SER A 113 10.91 -0.02 2.39
N SER A 114 11.51 -0.58 1.33
CA SER A 114 12.52 -1.64 1.43
C SER A 114 13.69 -1.30 2.38
N GLY A 115 14.08 -0.02 2.49
CA GLY A 115 15.16 0.42 3.37
C GLY A 115 14.97 0.04 4.84
N THR A 116 13.75 0.19 5.37
CA THR A 116 13.44 -0.14 6.77
C THR A 116 13.69 -1.61 7.08
N ALA A 117 13.26 -2.51 6.20
CA ALA A 117 13.46 -3.96 6.39
C ALA A 117 14.94 -4.35 6.30
N ILE A 118 15.70 -3.68 5.43
CA ILE A 118 17.15 -3.86 5.31
C ILE A 118 17.85 -3.44 6.60
N ASP A 119 17.49 -2.30 7.16
CA ASP A 119 18.08 -1.77 8.39
C ASP A 119 17.73 -2.63 9.62
N CYS A 120 16.58 -3.30 9.61
CA CYS A 120 16.21 -4.32 10.59
C CYS A 120 16.96 -5.66 10.40
N GLY A 121 17.78 -5.81 9.36
CA GLY A 121 18.61 -7.00 9.14
C GLY A 121 17.88 -8.23 8.58
N PHE A 122 16.69 -8.05 8.01
CA PHE A 122 15.96 -9.12 7.32
C PHE A 122 16.56 -9.44 5.95
N SER A 123 16.29 -10.65 5.45
CA SER A 123 16.37 -10.86 4.00
C SER A 123 15.25 -10.05 3.34
N VAL A 124 15.50 -9.43 2.20
CA VAL A 124 14.54 -8.52 1.56
C VAL A 124 14.36 -8.87 0.10
N LEU A 125 13.12 -8.93 -0.37
CA LEU A 125 12.76 -9.00 -1.78
C LEU A 125 11.95 -7.76 -2.14
N GLY A 126 12.59 -6.83 -2.82
CA GLY A 126 11.94 -5.69 -3.44
C GLY A 126 11.54 -6.01 -4.87
N TRP A 127 10.45 -5.42 -5.34
CA TRP A 127 9.97 -5.57 -6.71
C TRP A 127 9.31 -4.27 -7.17
N ASN A 128 9.29 -4.06 -8.49
CA ASN A 128 8.64 -2.91 -9.10
C ASN A 128 7.32 -3.32 -9.77
N HIS A 129 6.26 -2.55 -9.53
CA HIS A 129 4.94 -2.70 -10.15
C HIS A 129 5.02 -2.86 -11.69
N PRO A 130 4.04 -3.49 -12.36
CA PRO A 130 3.97 -3.49 -13.81
C PRO A 130 4.05 -2.07 -14.38
N GLY A 131 4.94 -1.88 -15.35
CA GLY A 131 5.23 -0.59 -15.98
C GLY A 131 6.17 0.34 -15.20
N PHE A 132 6.68 -0.05 -14.04
CA PHE A 132 7.65 0.74 -13.26
C PHE A 132 9.09 0.34 -13.58
N ALA A 133 9.89 1.30 -14.01
CA ALA A 133 11.33 1.17 -14.22
C ALA A 133 11.69 -0.07 -15.05
N GLY A 134 12.32 -1.06 -14.43
CA GLY A 134 12.70 -2.30 -15.10
C GLY A 134 11.50 -3.16 -15.49
N SER A 135 10.33 -3.02 -14.88
CA SER A 135 9.16 -3.87 -15.14
C SER A 135 8.39 -3.46 -16.41
N THR A 136 7.90 -4.43 -17.17
CA THR A 136 7.02 -4.19 -18.33
C THR A 136 5.56 -4.13 -17.91
N GLY A 137 4.66 -3.81 -18.85
CA GLY A 137 3.22 -3.84 -18.64
C GLY A 137 2.63 -2.53 -18.15
N VAL A 138 1.43 -2.61 -17.58
CA VAL A 138 0.68 -1.47 -17.03
C VAL A 138 0.01 -1.86 -15.71
N PRO A 139 -0.03 -0.95 -14.72
CA PRO A 139 -0.49 -1.28 -13.37
C PRO A 139 -2.03 -1.26 -13.32
N PHE A 140 -2.63 -2.38 -13.69
CA PHE A 140 -4.03 -2.68 -13.45
C PHE A 140 -4.16 -3.70 -12.31
N PRO A 141 -5.32 -3.78 -11.63
CA PRO A 141 -5.53 -4.72 -10.54
C PRO A 141 -5.15 -6.18 -10.90
N ASP A 142 -5.50 -6.65 -12.09
CA ASP A 142 -5.18 -8.00 -12.57
C ASP A 142 -3.67 -8.20 -12.81
N ALA A 143 -2.99 -7.23 -13.44
CA ALA A 143 -1.55 -7.27 -13.67
C ALA A 143 -0.77 -7.20 -12.35
N GLU A 144 -1.22 -6.40 -11.38
CA GLU A 144 -0.66 -6.36 -10.03
C GLU A 144 -0.75 -7.73 -9.36
N GLN A 145 -1.92 -8.38 -9.39
CA GLN A 145 -2.10 -9.71 -8.80
C GLN A 145 -1.16 -10.75 -9.40
N LYS A 146 -1.02 -10.77 -10.73
CA LYS A 146 -0.10 -11.68 -11.44
C LYS A 146 1.37 -11.38 -11.15
N ALA A 147 1.72 -10.10 -11.00
CA ALA A 147 3.06 -9.70 -10.58
C ALA A 147 3.37 -10.16 -9.15
N VAL A 148 2.43 -9.98 -8.23
CA VAL A 148 2.55 -10.47 -6.85
C VAL A 148 2.69 -11.98 -6.81
N ASP A 149 1.88 -12.70 -7.60
CA ASP A 149 1.94 -14.16 -7.67
C ASP A 149 3.33 -14.66 -8.07
N VAL A 150 3.90 -14.14 -9.16
CA VAL A 150 5.24 -14.57 -9.59
C VAL A 150 6.33 -14.19 -8.59
N VAL A 151 6.19 -13.07 -7.88
CA VAL A 151 7.11 -12.65 -6.80
C VAL A 151 7.04 -13.63 -5.61
N MET A 152 5.83 -14.03 -5.19
CA MET A 152 5.63 -15.04 -4.14
C MET A 152 6.19 -16.40 -4.56
N GLN A 153 5.89 -16.84 -5.78
CA GLN A 153 6.39 -18.12 -6.32
C GLN A 153 7.91 -18.13 -6.45
N TYR A 154 8.53 -17.00 -6.78
CA TYR A 154 9.98 -16.86 -6.80
C TYR A 154 10.58 -16.98 -5.39
N ALA A 155 9.99 -16.29 -4.40
CA ALA A 155 10.41 -16.38 -3.00
C ALA A 155 10.35 -17.82 -2.47
N ILE A 156 9.26 -18.54 -2.76
CA ILE A 156 9.02 -19.90 -2.26
C ILE A 156 9.90 -20.91 -2.99
N ASN A 157 9.83 -20.95 -4.32
CA ASN A 157 10.39 -22.07 -5.10
C ASN A 157 11.83 -21.86 -5.56
N LYS A 158 12.33 -20.62 -5.56
CA LYS A 158 13.69 -20.30 -6.04
C LYS A 158 14.58 -19.75 -4.95
N LEU A 159 14.07 -18.86 -4.09
CA LEU A 159 14.83 -18.31 -2.98
C LEU A 159 14.81 -19.19 -1.73
N ASP A 160 13.93 -20.22 -1.71
CA ASP A 160 13.82 -21.23 -0.65
C ASP A 160 13.44 -20.61 0.71
N PHE A 161 12.42 -19.73 0.69
CA PHE A 161 11.74 -19.29 1.91
C PHE A 161 10.38 -19.96 1.99
N SER A 162 10.16 -20.73 3.06
CA SER A 162 8.82 -21.24 3.33
C SER A 162 7.86 -20.10 3.67
N PRO A 163 6.56 -20.20 3.30
CA PRO A 163 5.59 -19.12 3.53
C PRO A 163 5.58 -18.58 4.97
N GLU A 164 5.69 -19.44 5.98
CA GLU A 164 5.71 -19.06 7.40
C GLU A 164 6.95 -18.24 7.81
N ASN A 165 7.95 -18.11 6.92
CA ASN A 165 9.11 -17.24 7.07
C ASN A 165 9.05 -16.00 6.16
N ILE A 166 7.91 -15.72 5.53
CA ILE A 166 7.69 -14.56 4.67
C ILE A 166 6.82 -13.52 5.39
N VAL A 167 7.29 -12.28 5.42
CA VAL A 167 6.59 -11.11 5.93
C VAL A 167 6.20 -10.24 4.74
N LEU A 168 4.96 -9.78 4.74
CA LEU A 168 4.48 -8.83 3.73
C LEU A 168 4.50 -7.43 4.33
N PHE A 169 5.34 -6.56 3.80
CA PHE A 169 5.43 -5.17 4.24
C PHE A 169 4.99 -4.24 3.12
N ALA A 170 3.97 -3.43 3.39
CA ALA A 170 3.39 -2.57 2.38
C ALA A 170 3.34 -1.12 2.83
N TRP A 171 3.57 -0.22 1.88
CA TRP A 171 3.38 1.20 2.06
C TRP A 171 2.31 1.74 1.10
N SER A 172 1.35 2.50 1.62
CA SER A 172 0.35 3.21 0.82
C SER A 172 -0.44 2.26 -0.10
N ILE A 173 -0.44 2.51 -1.42
CA ILE A 173 -1.12 1.69 -2.44
C ILE A 173 -0.65 0.24 -2.47
N GLY A 174 0.60 -0.02 -2.07
CA GLY A 174 1.14 -1.37 -1.97
C GLY A 174 0.34 -2.26 -1.03
N GLY A 175 -0.46 -1.66 -0.13
CA GLY A 175 -1.38 -2.38 0.74
C GLY A 175 -2.42 -3.20 -0.04
N TYR A 176 -2.83 -2.78 -1.25
CA TYR A 176 -3.66 -3.60 -2.12
C TYR A 176 -2.94 -4.90 -2.49
N SER A 177 -1.75 -4.78 -3.08
CA SER A 177 -0.94 -5.89 -3.55
C SER A 177 -0.55 -6.84 -2.41
N ALA A 178 -0.21 -6.30 -1.23
CA ALA A 178 0.08 -7.08 -0.04
C ALA A 178 -1.16 -7.76 0.56
N SER A 179 -2.32 -7.11 0.58
CA SER A 179 -3.55 -7.72 1.08
C SER A 179 -4.04 -8.85 0.16
N TRP A 180 -3.81 -8.74 -1.15
CA TRP A 180 -4.04 -9.83 -2.09
C TRP A 180 -3.08 -10.99 -1.84
N ALA A 181 -1.78 -10.71 -1.66
CA ALA A 181 -0.79 -11.73 -1.31
C ALA A 181 -1.19 -12.46 -0.02
N ALA A 182 -1.57 -11.73 1.02
CA ALA A 182 -1.97 -12.31 2.31
C ALA A 182 -3.23 -13.18 2.20
N MET A 183 -4.20 -12.78 1.39
CA MET A 183 -5.41 -13.57 1.11
C MET A 183 -5.09 -14.85 0.35
N SER A 184 -4.19 -14.79 -0.65
CA SER A 184 -3.85 -15.91 -1.52
C SER A 184 -2.83 -16.88 -0.91
N TYR A 185 -1.98 -16.39 0.00
CA TYR A 185 -0.93 -17.12 0.70
C TYR A 185 -1.11 -16.94 2.22
N PRO A 186 -2.15 -17.53 2.83
CA PRO A 186 -2.53 -17.26 4.21
C PRO A 186 -1.52 -17.78 5.25
N GLU A 187 -0.56 -18.60 4.85
CA GLU A 187 0.51 -19.14 5.69
C GLU A 187 1.65 -18.13 5.93
N VAL A 188 1.64 -16.97 5.27
CA VAL A 188 2.66 -15.92 5.50
C VAL A 188 2.73 -15.54 6.98
N LYS A 189 3.95 -15.28 7.44
CA LYS A 189 4.28 -15.04 8.85
C LYS A 189 3.44 -13.95 9.49
N TYR A 190 3.36 -12.79 8.83
CA TYR A 190 2.51 -11.66 9.21
C TYR A 190 2.52 -10.55 8.15
N VAL A 191 1.59 -9.62 8.29
CA VAL A 191 1.44 -8.44 7.42
C VAL A 191 1.65 -7.15 8.21
N ILE A 192 2.46 -6.23 7.68
CA ILE A 192 2.60 -4.86 8.17
C ILE A 192 2.14 -3.90 7.06
N LEU A 193 1.14 -3.08 7.35
CA LEU A 193 0.62 -2.07 6.43
C LEU A 193 0.87 -0.68 7.00
N ASP A 194 1.76 0.08 6.36
CA ASP A 194 2.10 1.45 6.71
C ASP A 194 1.41 2.45 5.78
N ALA A 195 0.72 3.43 6.38
CA ALA A 195 0.07 4.51 5.65
C ALA A 195 -0.88 4.03 4.53
N THR A 196 -1.53 2.90 4.73
CA THR A 196 -2.45 2.31 3.74
C THR A 196 -3.90 2.77 3.93
N PHE A 197 -4.80 2.24 3.10
CA PHE A 197 -6.21 2.58 3.07
C PHE A 197 -7.09 1.32 2.97
N ASP A 198 -8.39 1.47 3.22
CA ASP A 198 -9.39 0.41 3.10
C ASP A 198 -9.96 0.25 1.69
N ASP A 199 -10.12 1.38 0.98
CA ASP A 199 -10.71 1.48 -0.35
C ASP A 199 -10.17 2.74 -1.09
N ILE A 200 -9.90 2.61 -2.40
CA ILE A 200 -9.37 3.71 -3.22
C ILE A 200 -10.42 4.79 -3.56
N VAL A 201 -11.70 4.43 -3.63
CA VAL A 201 -12.76 5.31 -4.16
C VAL A 201 -12.84 6.64 -3.37
N PRO A 202 -12.85 6.65 -2.02
CA PRO A 202 -12.87 7.90 -1.26
C PRO A 202 -11.66 8.79 -1.52
N LEU A 203 -10.47 8.20 -1.73
CA LEU A 203 -9.24 8.93 -2.02
C LEU A 203 -9.29 9.59 -3.38
N ALA A 204 -9.74 8.85 -4.40
CA ALA A 204 -9.85 9.39 -5.75
C ALA A 204 -10.94 10.46 -5.87
N VAL A 205 -12.11 10.26 -5.25
CA VAL A 205 -13.19 11.27 -5.26
C VAL A 205 -12.77 12.56 -4.58
N LYS A 206 -11.93 12.50 -3.52
CA LYS A 206 -11.36 13.68 -2.85
C LYS A 206 -10.45 14.49 -3.79
N THR A 207 -9.72 13.82 -4.68
CA THR A 207 -8.74 14.44 -5.58
C THR A 207 -9.37 15.04 -6.84
N MET A 208 -10.59 14.62 -7.19
CA MET A 208 -11.29 15.04 -8.40
C MET A 208 -12.39 16.06 -8.10
N PRO A 209 -12.81 16.88 -9.09
CA PRO A 209 -13.96 17.77 -8.93
C PRO A 209 -15.21 17.01 -8.48
N GLN A 210 -15.98 17.57 -7.55
CA GLN A 210 -17.15 16.89 -6.95
C GLN A 210 -18.20 16.46 -7.99
N SER A 211 -18.36 17.24 -9.07
CA SER A 211 -19.26 16.93 -10.18
C SER A 211 -18.91 15.62 -10.91
N TRP A 212 -17.67 15.14 -10.79
CA TRP A 212 -17.22 13.89 -11.43
C TRP A 212 -17.35 12.67 -10.52
N SER A 213 -17.83 12.83 -9.29
CA SER A 213 -17.91 11.74 -8.32
C SER A 213 -18.62 10.48 -8.85
N PRO A 214 -19.76 10.54 -9.55
CA PRO A 214 -20.42 9.35 -10.09
C PRO A 214 -19.57 8.61 -11.12
N LEU A 215 -18.95 9.34 -12.06
CA LEU A 215 -18.07 8.77 -13.08
C LEU A 215 -16.82 8.14 -12.45
N VAL A 216 -16.15 8.85 -11.53
CA VAL A 216 -14.95 8.35 -10.84
C VAL A 216 -15.26 7.07 -10.07
N LYS A 217 -16.38 7.04 -9.33
CA LYS A 217 -16.84 5.85 -8.62
C LYS A 217 -17.06 4.68 -9.57
N SER A 218 -17.82 4.88 -10.63
CA SER A 218 -18.11 3.84 -11.63
C SER A 218 -16.82 3.33 -12.29
N ALA A 219 -15.94 4.23 -12.71
CA ALA A 219 -14.70 3.89 -13.41
C ALA A 219 -13.75 3.08 -12.52
N LEU A 220 -13.56 3.48 -11.26
CA LEU A 220 -12.72 2.74 -10.33
C LEU A 220 -13.32 1.37 -10.00
N ARG A 221 -14.61 1.29 -9.69
CA ARG A 221 -15.24 0.01 -9.33
C ARG A 221 -15.18 -1.02 -10.46
N ASN A 222 -15.25 -0.57 -11.71
CA ASN A 222 -15.24 -1.47 -12.87
C ASN A 222 -13.82 -1.81 -13.38
N TYR A 223 -12.84 -0.91 -13.22
CA TYR A 223 -11.54 -1.05 -13.90
C TYR A 223 -10.30 -0.86 -13.01
N MET A 224 -10.46 -0.37 -11.78
CA MET A 224 -9.35 -0.07 -10.85
C MET A 224 -9.79 -0.26 -9.39
N ASN A 225 -10.45 -1.39 -9.09
CA ASN A 225 -11.05 -1.63 -7.79
C ASN A 225 -10.00 -2.11 -6.78
N LEU A 226 -9.36 -1.18 -6.07
CA LEU A 226 -8.40 -1.52 -5.03
C LEU A 226 -9.11 -1.67 -3.67
N ASN A 227 -9.57 -2.89 -3.39
CA ASN A 227 -10.42 -3.27 -2.25
C ASN A 227 -9.61 -3.91 -1.10
N VAL A 228 -8.66 -3.16 -0.52
CA VAL A 228 -7.72 -3.65 0.51
C VAL A 228 -8.44 -4.32 1.68
N SER A 229 -9.51 -3.69 2.19
CA SER A 229 -10.26 -4.24 3.33
C SER A 229 -10.92 -5.59 3.04
N GLU A 230 -11.52 -5.77 1.86
CA GLU A 230 -12.17 -7.03 1.45
C GLU A 230 -11.18 -8.19 1.26
N GLN A 231 -9.94 -7.87 0.91
CA GLN A 231 -8.86 -8.85 0.79
C GLN A 231 -8.26 -9.17 2.17
N LEU A 232 -7.92 -8.14 2.95
CA LEU A 232 -7.23 -8.28 4.24
C LEU A 232 -8.06 -9.07 5.28
N ILE A 233 -9.38 -8.92 5.29
CA ILE A 233 -10.24 -9.67 6.24
C ILE A 233 -10.17 -11.19 6.04
N LYS A 234 -9.79 -11.65 4.83
CA LYS A 234 -9.65 -13.08 4.51
C LYS A 234 -8.32 -13.66 4.97
N TYR A 235 -7.33 -12.82 5.27
CA TYR A 235 -6.07 -13.27 5.86
C TYR A 235 -6.27 -13.55 7.36
N PRO A 236 -6.01 -14.78 7.85
CA PRO A 236 -6.23 -15.13 9.26
C PRO A 236 -5.07 -14.72 10.18
N GLY A 237 -3.88 -14.49 9.63
CA GLY A 237 -2.66 -14.30 10.42
C GLY A 237 -2.49 -12.90 11.04
N PRO A 238 -1.34 -12.63 11.67
CA PRO A 238 -1.11 -11.41 12.43
C PRO A 238 -0.99 -10.17 11.51
N VAL A 239 -1.60 -9.06 11.90
CA VAL A 239 -1.62 -7.81 11.12
C VAL A 239 -1.24 -6.63 12.02
N LYS A 240 -0.30 -5.79 11.56
CA LYS A 240 -0.03 -4.47 12.15
C LYS A 240 -0.39 -3.38 11.15
N LEU A 241 -1.19 -2.42 11.58
CA LEU A 241 -1.47 -1.19 10.86
C LEU A 241 -0.65 -0.06 11.48
N ILE A 242 0.14 0.64 10.66
CA ILE A 242 0.87 1.83 11.07
C ILE A 242 0.14 3.04 10.49
N ARG A 243 -0.44 3.85 11.38
CA ARG A 243 -1.22 5.04 11.01
C ARG A 243 -0.38 6.30 11.20
N ARG A 244 -0.18 7.03 10.12
CA ARG A 244 0.57 8.29 10.15
C ARG A 244 -0.33 9.45 10.55
N LEU A 245 0.06 10.19 11.59
CA LEU A 245 -0.79 11.22 12.20
C LEU A 245 -0.90 12.51 11.36
N LYS A 246 0.11 12.80 10.54
CA LYS A 246 0.17 13.99 9.68
C LYS A 246 0.07 13.61 8.20
N ASP A 247 -0.69 12.55 7.90
CA ASP A 247 -0.79 12.01 6.56
C ASP A 247 -1.76 12.79 5.66
N GLU A 248 -1.20 13.55 4.73
CA GLU A 248 -1.87 14.40 3.77
C GLU A 248 -2.51 13.66 2.58
N VAL A 249 -2.10 12.40 2.35
CA VAL A 249 -2.53 11.59 1.21
C VAL A 249 -3.76 10.77 1.59
N ILE A 250 -3.66 9.97 2.66
CA ILE A 250 -4.74 9.06 3.09
C ILE A 250 -5.72 9.67 4.10
N SER A 251 -5.53 10.94 4.49
CA SER A 251 -6.51 11.70 5.30
C SER A 251 -7.07 12.86 4.50
N ALA A 252 -8.30 13.30 4.76
CA ALA A 252 -8.82 14.57 4.26
C ALA A 252 -8.04 15.75 4.84
N LEU A 253 -7.96 16.85 4.09
CA LEU A 253 -7.33 18.09 4.54
C LEU A 253 -8.41 19.05 5.04
N ASN A 254 -8.12 19.73 6.15
CA ASN A 254 -8.95 20.84 6.60
C ASN A 254 -8.82 22.00 5.59
N PRO A 255 -9.92 22.53 5.02
CA PRO A 255 -9.85 23.58 4.00
C PRO A 255 -9.16 24.88 4.48
N ASN A 256 -9.21 25.17 5.78
CA ASN A 256 -8.70 26.42 6.33
C ASN A 256 -7.22 26.30 6.74
N SER A 257 -6.82 25.19 7.37
CA SER A 257 -5.44 25.00 7.85
C SER A 257 -4.55 24.20 6.91
N MET A 258 -5.13 23.55 5.89
CA MET A 258 -4.47 22.57 5.03
C MET A 258 -3.84 21.39 5.79
N MET A 259 -4.19 21.21 7.07
CA MET A 259 -3.67 20.13 7.90
C MET A 259 -4.54 18.87 7.76
N PRO A 260 -3.93 17.67 7.82
CA PRO A 260 -4.66 16.40 7.85
C PRO A 260 -5.66 16.30 8.99
N VAL A 261 -6.86 15.81 8.69
CA VAL A 261 -7.91 15.54 9.68
C VAL A 261 -7.84 14.07 10.08
N LEU A 262 -7.33 13.78 11.28
CA LEU A 262 -7.02 12.42 11.76
C LEU A 262 -8.21 11.45 11.67
N SER A 263 -9.42 11.90 12.00
CA SER A 263 -10.63 11.07 11.95
C SER A 263 -10.94 10.53 10.55
N THR A 264 -10.46 11.22 9.50
CA THR A 264 -10.70 10.87 8.10
C THR A 264 -9.61 9.99 7.49
N ASN A 265 -8.56 9.65 8.25
CA ASN A 265 -7.48 8.78 7.80
C ASN A 265 -8.04 7.40 7.40
N ARG A 266 -7.76 6.94 6.19
CA ARG A 266 -8.31 5.67 5.66
C ARG A 266 -7.87 4.43 6.44
N GLY A 267 -6.74 4.48 7.14
CA GLY A 267 -6.32 3.43 8.07
C GLY A 267 -7.30 3.18 9.22
N ASN A 268 -8.07 4.20 9.62
CA ASN A 268 -9.13 4.08 10.64
C ASN A 268 -10.23 3.11 10.16
N PHE A 269 -10.70 3.33 8.93
CA PHE A 269 -11.75 2.53 8.33
C PHE A 269 -11.27 1.09 8.09
N LEU A 270 -10.01 0.92 7.67
CA LEU A 270 -9.40 -0.39 7.51
C LEU A 270 -9.37 -1.16 8.84
N LEU A 271 -8.92 -0.52 9.92
CA LEU A 271 -8.90 -1.12 11.25
C LEU A 271 -10.31 -1.53 11.70
N ILE A 272 -11.29 -0.62 11.57
CA ILE A 272 -12.68 -0.89 11.96
C ILE A 272 -13.21 -2.12 11.22
N GLN A 273 -13.02 -2.20 9.91
CA GLN A 273 -13.52 -3.34 9.13
C GLN A 273 -12.82 -4.65 9.51
N LEU A 274 -11.50 -4.61 9.73
CA LEU A 274 -10.73 -5.78 10.17
C LEU A 274 -11.22 -6.29 11.53
N LEU A 275 -11.38 -5.40 12.51
CA LEU A 275 -11.80 -5.77 13.85
C LEU A 275 -13.26 -6.23 13.89
N LYS A 276 -14.16 -5.57 13.14
CA LYS A 276 -15.56 -6.00 13.00
C LYS A 276 -15.66 -7.41 12.42
N TYR A 277 -14.80 -7.76 11.46
CA TYR A 277 -14.78 -9.09 10.87
C TYR A 277 -14.19 -10.15 11.80
N ARG A 278 -13.04 -9.86 12.43
CA ARG A 278 -12.34 -10.83 13.29
C ARG A 278 -13.02 -11.03 14.65
N TYR A 279 -13.67 -9.99 15.18
CA TYR A 279 -14.24 -9.98 16.52
C TYR A 279 -15.68 -9.44 16.54
N PRO A 280 -16.62 -10.01 15.77
CA PRO A 280 -17.96 -9.44 15.59
C PRO A 280 -18.79 -9.38 16.89
N MET A 281 -18.44 -10.19 17.89
CA MET A 281 -19.08 -10.17 19.21
C MET A 281 -18.55 -9.05 20.13
N ILE A 282 -17.39 -8.47 19.80
CA ILE A 282 -16.73 -7.41 20.56
C ILE A 282 -16.84 -6.08 19.82
N VAL A 283 -16.56 -6.07 18.51
CA VAL A 283 -16.57 -4.89 17.65
C VAL A 283 -17.77 -4.93 16.73
N ASP A 284 -18.85 -4.25 17.13
CA ASP A 284 -20.10 -4.18 16.40
C ASP A 284 -20.69 -2.76 16.42
N ASN A 285 -21.93 -2.60 15.96
CA ASN A 285 -22.60 -1.30 15.90
C ASN A 285 -22.72 -0.60 17.27
N SER A 286 -22.63 -1.32 18.38
CA SER A 286 -22.65 -0.73 19.73
C SER A 286 -21.31 -0.12 20.16
N THR A 287 -20.19 -0.63 19.62
CA THR A 287 -18.83 -0.21 20.02
C THR A 287 -18.09 0.57 18.94
N VAL A 288 -18.53 0.49 17.68
CA VAL A 288 -17.93 1.26 16.58
C VAL A 288 -17.91 2.76 16.84
N PRO A 289 -18.97 3.41 17.36
CA PRO A 289 -18.93 4.84 17.66
C PRO A 289 -17.84 5.21 18.69
N LEU A 290 -17.61 4.36 19.69
CA LEU A 290 -16.51 4.53 20.65
C LEU A 290 -15.15 4.41 19.95
N LEU A 291 -14.99 3.40 19.09
CA LEU A 291 -13.75 3.20 18.34
C LEU A 291 -13.47 4.37 17.40
N GLU A 292 -14.48 4.90 16.71
CA GLU A 292 -14.37 6.09 15.87
C GLU A 292 -13.97 7.33 16.68
N GLN A 293 -14.56 7.53 17.86
CA GLN A 293 -14.17 8.61 18.77
C GLN A 293 -12.71 8.47 19.23
N TRP A 294 -12.28 7.27 19.59
CA TRP A 294 -10.89 7.00 19.96
C TRP A 294 -9.92 7.23 18.81
N LEU A 295 -10.29 6.81 17.59
CA LEU A 295 -9.49 7.03 16.38
C LEU A 295 -9.42 8.51 15.98
N ALA A 296 -10.44 9.30 16.27
CA ALA A 296 -10.46 10.74 16.04
C ALA A 296 -9.63 11.55 17.07
N ALA A 297 -9.39 10.97 18.25
CA ALA A 297 -8.73 11.64 19.36
C ALA A 297 -7.19 11.71 19.18
N SER A 298 -6.60 12.82 19.63
CA SER A 298 -5.14 12.97 19.69
C SER A 298 -4.54 12.01 20.73
N ARG A 299 -3.24 11.65 20.61
CA ARG A 299 -2.57 10.72 21.54
C ARG A 299 -2.73 11.11 23.03
N GLY A 300 -2.83 12.40 23.34
CA GLY A 300 -3.04 12.90 24.71
C GLY A 300 -4.46 12.67 25.24
N ASP A 301 -5.44 12.59 24.34
CA ASP A 301 -6.86 12.47 24.68
C ASP A 301 -7.34 10.99 24.72
N GLN A 302 -6.60 10.09 24.07
CA GLN A 302 -6.86 8.64 24.07
C GLN A 302 -6.70 7.98 25.45
N GLY A 303 -6.16 8.70 26.44
CA GLY A 303 -5.92 8.25 27.81
C GLY A 303 -7.04 8.55 28.81
N GLN A 304 -8.10 9.27 28.43
CA GLN A 304 -9.24 9.45 29.32
C GLN A 304 -9.98 8.12 29.45
N GLN A 305 -9.85 7.51 30.64
CA GLN A 305 -10.56 6.29 31.02
C GLN A 305 -12.06 6.51 30.89
N PHE A 306 -12.64 6.06 29.80
CA PHE A 306 -14.07 5.85 29.78
C PHE A 306 -14.39 4.70 30.75
N ILE A 307 -15.08 5.00 31.85
CA ILE A 307 -15.68 3.97 32.71
C ILE A 307 -16.72 3.27 31.85
N GLN A 308 -16.36 2.12 31.26
CA GLN A 308 -17.21 1.49 30.26
C GLN A 308 -17.31 -0.02 30.42
N PRO A 309 -18.43 -0.61 29.93
CA PRO A 309 -18.67 -2.05 29.93
C PRO A 309 -17.46 -2.82 29.39
N GLU A 310 -17.22 -4.03 29.89
CA GLU A 310 -16.08 -4.90 29.52
C GLU A 310 -15.84 -4.99 28.01
N LYS A 311 -16.92 -4.98 27.22
CA LYS A 311 -16.90 -4.99 25.75
C LYS A 311 -16.17 -3.78 25.14
N ASN A 312 -16.41 -2.58 25.65
CA ASN A 312 -15.76 -1.35 25.17
C ASN A 312 -14.27 -1.35 25.48
N ALA A 313 -13.90 -1.78 26.69
CA ALA A 313 -12.50 -1.92 27.08
C ALA A 313 -11.77 -2.91 26.15
N MET A 314 -12.44 -4.02 25.81
CA MET A 314 -11.91 -5.00 24.86
C MET A 314 -11.79 -4.44 23.43
N THR A 315 -12.77 -3.66 22.94
CA THR A 315 -12.67 -2.97 21.65
C THR A 315 -11.42 -2.08 21.58
N LEU A 316 -11.18 -1.26 22.61
CA LEU A 316 -10.01 -0.36 22.66
C LEU A 316 -8.70 -1.13 22.85
N PHE A 317 -8.72 -2.24 23.60
CA PHE A 317 -7.57 -3.14 23.72
C PHE A 317 -7.17 -3.70 22.35
N LEU A 318 -8.12 -4.27 21.61
CA LEU A 318 -7.88 -4.80 20.27
C LEU A 318 -7.36 -3.71 19.32
N ALA A 319 -7.96 -2.52 19.35
CA ALA A 319 -7.49 -1.39 18.55
C ALA A 319 -6.02 -1.06 18.80
N LYS A 320 -5.59 -1.02 20.08
CA LYS A 320 -4.19 -0.77 20.47
C LYS A 320 -3.22 -1.90 20.07
N LYS A 321 -3.69 -3.15 19.98
CA LYS A 321 -2.85 -4.28 19.54
C LYS A 321 -2.60 -4.24 18.02
N TYR A 322 -3.62 -3.88 17.24
CA TYR A 322 -3.55 -3.85 15.78
C TYR A 322 -3.00 -2.54 15.20
N LEU A 323 -3.22 -1.40 15.87
CA LEU A 323 -2.84 -0.08 15.36
C LEU A 323 -1.65 0.49 16.14
N GLU A 324 -0.66 1.01 15.42
CA GLU A 324 0.42 1.82 15.96
C GLU A 324 0.46 3.17 15.24
N ASP A 325 0.32 4.26 15.99
CA ASP A 325 0.43 5.60 15.42
C ASP A 325 1.89 5.94 15.14
N PHE A 326 2.19 6.66 14.06
CA PHE A 326 3.51 7.24 13.79
C PHE A 326 3.34 8.74 13.52
N ASP A 327 4.00 9.61 14.32
CA ASP A 327 3.84 11.06 14.20
C ASP A 327 4.65 11.63 13.02
N SER A 328 4.18 11.38 11.79
CA SER A 328 4.87 11.76 10.56
C SER A 328 3.92 12.00 9.39
N SER A 329 4.45 12.59 8.31
CA SER A 329 3.75 12.77 7.03
C SER A 329 3.85 11.53 6.14
N HIS A 330 3.15 11.51 5.00
CA HIS A 330 2.99 10.29 4.19
C HIS A 330 4.30 9.67 3.68
N CYS A 331 5.25 10.50 3.24
CA CYS A 331 6.48 10.05 2.56
C CYS A 331 7.70 9.93 3.47
N THR A 332 7.58 10.18 4.78
CA THR A 332 8.72 10.01 5.69
C THR A 332 9.13 8.53 5.78
N PRO A 333 10.41 8.16 5.69
CA PRO A 333 10.81 6.75 5.86
C PRO A 333 10.34 6.19 7.20
N LEU A 334 9.83 4.95 7.21
CA LEU A 334 9.41 4.30 8.43
C LEU A 334 10.65 3.93 9.27
N PRO A 335 10.78 4.40 10.52
CA PRO A 335 11.91 4.04 11.35
C PRO A 335 11.91 2.55 11.73
N PRO A 336 13.08 1.90 11.88
CA PRO A 336 13.20 0.48 12.26
C PRO A 336 12.43 0.11 13.52
N GLU A 337 12.29 1.02 14.48
CA GLU A 337 11.55 0.77 15.71
C GLU A 337 10.05 0.54 15.48
N TYR A 338 9.45 0.95 14.36
CA TYR A 338 8.05 0.65 14.06
C TYR A 338 7.88 -0.69 13.30
N PHE A 339 8.97 -1.27 12.81
CA PHE A 339 8.97 -2.53 12.10
C PHE A 339 9.12 -3.70 13.09
N ARG A 340 8.02 -4.07 13.75
CA ARG A 340 7.98 -5.17 14.73
C ARG A 340 6.93 -6.20 14.36
N GLN A 341 7.15 -7.43 14.79
CA GLN A 341 6.17 -8.51 14.66
C GLN A 341 4.82 -8.07 15.28
N PRO A 342 3.70 -8.23 14.56
CA PRO A 342 2.38 -7.92 15.08
C PRO A 342 1.96 -8.87 16.21
N TRP A 343 1.00 -8.42 17.01
CA TRP A 343 0.36 -9.24 18.04
C TRP A 343 -0.54 -10.31 17.41
N SER A 344 -0.57 -11.48 18.02
CA SER A 344 -1.46 -12.59 17.68
C SER A 344 -2.31 -12.98 18.90
N PRO A 345 -3.60 -13.35 18.70
CA PRO A 345 -4.38 -13.98 19.76
C PRO A 345 -3.70 -15.27 20.24
N GLY A 346 -3.19 -15.28 21.46
CA GLY A 346 -2.41 -16.38 22.04
C GLY A 346 -1.01 -15.98 22.53
N ASP A 347 -0.55 -14.77 22.23
CA ASP A 347 0.71 -14.21 22.73
C ASP A 347 0.62 -13.72 24.20
N ASP A 348 -0.59 -13.53 24.73
CA ASP A 348 -0.87 -12.99 26.09
C ASP A 348 -1.42 -14.06 27.06
#